data_AF-A0A8C4I5N7-F1
#
_entry.id   AF-A0A8C4I5N7-F1
#
_cell.length_a   1.000
_cell.length_b   1.000
_cell.length_c   1.000
_cell.angle_alpha   90.00
_cell.angle_beta   90.00
_cell.angle_gamma   90.00
#
_symmetry.space_group_name_H-M   'P 1'
#
loop_
_entity.id
_entity.type
_entity.pdbx_description
1 polymer ?
#
loop_
_entity_poly.entity_id
_entity_poly.type
_entity_poly.pdbx_seq_one_letter_code
_entity_poly.pdbx_strand_id
1 'polypeptide(L)'
;MNIRNARPEDLMNMQHCNLLCLPENYQMKYYFYHGLSWPQLSYIAEDENGKIVGYVLAVKRSHRRLGLAQKLMDQASRAMIENFNAKYVSLHVRKSNRAALHLYSNTLKFQISEVEPKYYADGEDAYAMKRDLAHMADELRKPGVRVSGQEAPSGQSPSGSGDQERESERDSGGESKELSEVSEATESTDVKDSSSDSQ
;
A
#
# COMPACT_ATOMS: atom_id res chain seq x y z
N MET A 1 3.17 4.16 -19.20
CA MET A 1 2.99 3.43 -17.92
C MET A 1 1.82 4.06 -17.19
N ASN A 2 0.75 3.30 -17.02
CA ASN A 2 -0.43 3.74 -16.28
C ASN A 2 -0.25 3.37 -14.80
N ILE A 3 -0.56 4.30 -13.89
CA ILE A 3 -0.56 4.05 -12.44
C ILE A 3 -1.99 4.22 -11.95
N ARG A 4 -2.52 3.18 -11.31
CA ARG A 4 -3.89 3.16 -10.79
C ARG A 4 -4.00 2.33 -9.52
N ASN A 5 -5.09 2.54 -8.79
CA ASN A 5 -5.45 1.70 -7.65
C ASN A 5 -5.68 0.25 -8.14
N ALA A 6 -5.25 -0.70 -7.32
CA ALA A 6 -5.34 -2.13 -7.61
C ALA A 6 -6.76 -2.65 -7.35
N ARG A 7 -7.23 -3.52 -8.24
CA ARG A 7 -8.54 -4.20 -8.11
C ARG A 7 -8.32 -5.67 -7.74
N PRO A 8 -9.36 -6.38 -7.25
CA PRO A 8 -9.25 -7.81 -6.93
C PRO A 8 -8.74 -8.67 -8.09
N GLU A 9 -9.08 -8.33 -9.33
CA GLU A 9 -8.59 -8.98 -10.56
C GLU A 9 -7.08 -8.81 -10.82
N ASP A 10 -6.44 -7.79 -10.23
CA ASP A 10 -5.00 -7.54 -10.36
C ASP A 10 -4.16 -8.40 -9.41
N LEU A 11 -4.75 -8.97 -8.36
CA LEU A 11 -4.02 -9.60 -7.25
C LEU A 11 -3.16 -10.79 -7.69
N MET A 12 -3.65 -11.60 -8.62
CA MET A 12 -2.87 -12.71 -9.20
C MET A 12 -1.63 -12.19 -9.94
N ASN A 13 -1.78 -11.10 -10.69
CA ASN A 13 -0.67 -10.49 -11.43
C ASN A 13 0.31 -9.75 -10.50
N MET A 14 -0.18 -9.22 -9.37
CA MET A 14 0.66 -8.66 -8.31
C MET A 14 1.53 -9.77 -7.66
N GLN A 15 0.93 -10.91 -7.31
CA GLN A 15 1.68 -12.05 -6.78
C GLN A 15 2.72 -12.55 -7.80
N HIS A 16 2.37 -12.65 -9.07
CA HIS A 16 3.33 -13.01 -10.11
C HIS A 16 4.49 -12.00 -10.21
N CYS A 17 4.21 -10.71 -10.02
CA CYS A 17 5.25 -9.68 -9.98
C CYS A 17 6.17 -9.82 -8.75
N ASN A 18 5.60 -10.13 -7.57
CA ASN A 18 6.32 -10.37 -6.33
C ASN A 18 7.33 -11.53 -6.49
N LEU A 19 6.87 -12.68 -6.98
CA LEU A 19 7.69 -13.87 -7.23
C LEU A 19 8.88 -13.61 -8.17
N LEU A 20 8.74 -12.66 -9.10
CA LEU A 20 9.81 -12.29 -10.03
C LEU A 20 10.80 -11.26 -9.45
N CYS A 21 10.41 -10.54 -8.40
CA CYS A 21 11.13 -9.35 -7.95
C CYS A 21 11.74 -9.47 -6.55
N LEU A 22 11.15 -10.30 -5.67
CA LEU A 22 11.47 -10.35 -4.25
C LEU A 22 11.62 -11.80 -3.76
N PRO A 23 12.53 -12.05 -2.81
CA PRO A 23 12.63 -13.35 -2.14
C PRO A 23 11.53 -13.56 -1.09
N GLU A 24 10.98 -12.50 -0.50
CA GLU A 24 9.85 -12.56 0.43
C GLU A 24 8.52 -12.68 -0.33
N ASN A 25 7.89 -13.84 -0.22
CA ASN A 25 6.70 -14.23 -0.98
C ASN A 25 5.53 -14.60 -0.07
N TYR A 26 4.31 -14.39 -0.57
CA TYR A 26 3.08 -14.60 0.20
C TYR A 26 2.06 -15.44 -0.58
N GLN A 27 1.24 -16.21 0.15
CA GLN A 27 0.11 -16.94 -0.42
C GLN A 27 -1.02 -15.99 -0.85
N MET A 28 -1.86 -16.42 -1.79
CA MET A 28 -2.95 -15.58 -2.33
C MET A 28 -3.93 -15.09 -1.25
N LYS A 29 -4.13 -15.86 -0.17
CA LYS A 29 -4.92 -15.45 1.00
C LYS A 29 -4.47 -14.11 1.57
N TYR A 30 -3.16 -13.85 1.59
CA TYR A 30 -2.59 -12.61 2.09
C TYR A 30 -2.89 -11.40 1.17
N TYR A 31 -2.86 -11.62 -0.15
CA TYR A 31 -3.24 -10.60 -1.13
C TYR A 31 -4.74 -10.27 -1.05
N PHE A 32 -5.61 -11.28 -0.91
CA PHE A 32 -7.03 -11.05 -0.69
C PHE A 32 -7.30 -10.32 0.62
N TYR A 33 -6.61 -10.67 1.71
CA TYR A 33 -6.72 -9.97 2.97
C TYR A 33 -6.46 -8.46 2.81
N HIS A 34 -5.39 -8.06 2.12
CA HIS A 34 -5.10 -6.65 1.85
C HIS A 34 -6.14 -5.99 0.93
N GLY A 35 -6.50 -6.66 -0.16
CA GLY A 35 -7.47 -6.13 -1.13
C GLY A 35 -8.88 -5.95 -0.57
N LEU A 36 -9.25 -6.73 0.45
CA LEU A 36 -10.55 -6.64 1.12
C LEU A 36 -10.54 -5.71 2.33
N SER A 37 -9.42 -5.62 3.05
CA SER A 37 -9.31 -4.79 4.27
C SER A 37 -9.00 -3.33 3.95
N TRP A 38 -8.11 -3.09 2.97
CA TRP A 38 -7.65 -1.74 2.61
C TRP A 38 -7.56 -1.56 1.08
N PRO A 39 -8.68 -1.67 0.35
CA PRO A 39 -8.69 -1.60 -1.11
C PRO A 39 -8.09 -0.31 -1.68
N GLN A 40 -8.18 0.82 -0.95
CA GLN A 40 -7.68 2.11 -1.40
C GLN A 40 -6.14 2.23 -1.37
N LEU A 41 -5.44 1.34 -0.65
CA LEU A 41 -4.00 1.52 -0.37
C LEU A 41 -3.08 0.84 -1.38
N SER A 42 -3.57 -0.15 -2.11
CA SER A 42 -2.78 -0.89 -3.09
C SER A 42 -2.81 -0.21 -4.45
N TYR A 43 -1.63 0.03 -5.03
CA TYR A 43 -1.48 0.62 -6.36
C TYR A 43 -0.58 -0.25 -7.24
N ILE A 44 -0.87 -0.24 -8.54
CA ILE A 44 -0.10 -0.93 -9.56
C ILE A 44 0.38 0.04 -10.64
N ALA A 45 1.44 -0.36 -11.33
CA ALA A 45 1.91 0.22 -12.57
C ALA A 45 1.81 -0.83 -13.69
N GLU A 46 1.12 -0.49 -14.76
CA GLU A 46 0.93 -1.35 -15.94
C GLU A 46 1.49 -0.69 -17.21
N ASP A 47 1.94 -1.54 -18.15
CA ASP A 47 2.35 -1.13 -19.49
C ASP A 47 1.14 -0.92 -20.42
N GLU A 48 1.41 -0.58 -21.68
CA GLU A 48 0.37 -0.32 -22.69
C GLU A 48 -0.48 -1.55 -23.03
N ASN A 49 -0.01 -2.75 -22.70
CA ASN A 49 -0.73 -4.01 -22.90
C ASN A 49 -1.49 -4.45 -21.63
N GLY A 50 -1.55 -3.60 -20.59
CA GLY A 50 -2.19 -3.94 -19.30
C GLY A 50 -1.38 -4.91 -18.45
N LYS A 51 -0.10 -5.17 -18.78
CA LYS A 51 0.73 -6.07 -17.97
C LYS A 51 1.30 -5.31 -16.78
N ILE A 52 1.14 -5.87 -15.59
CA ILE A 52 1.74 -5.30 -14.38
C ILE A 52 3.27 -5.35 -14.47
N VAL A 53 3.88 -4.17 -14.38
CA VAL A 53 5.33 -3.95 -14.34
C VAL A 53 5.83 -3.53 -12.97
N GLY A 54 4.93 -3.11 -12.10
CA GLY A 54 5.21 -2.91 -10.68
C GLY A 54 3.94 -2.78 -9.86
N TYR A 55 4.08 -2.94 -8.56
CA TYR A 55 3.07 -2.64 -7.55
C TYR A 55 3.77 -2.04 -6.33
N VAL A 56 3.03 -1.48 -5.38
CA VAL A 56 3.63 -1.04 -4.11
C VAL A 56 3.90 -2.26 -3.20
N LEU A 57 5.14 -2.72 -2.99
CA LEU A 57 6.41 -2.17 -3.50
C LEU A 57 7.36 -3.21 -4.12
N ALA A 58 7.12 -3.57 -5.38
CA ALA A 58 8.12 -4.15 -6.26
C ALA A 58 7.97 -3.62 -7.70
N VAL A 59 9.10 -3.36 -8.37
CA VAL A 59 9.14 -2.96 -9.79
C VAL A 59 10.08 -3.89 -10.55
N LYS A 60 9.58 -4.47 -11.65
CA LYS A 60 10.34 -5.36 -12.54
C LYS A 60 11.62 -4.69 -13.01
N ARG A 61 12.71 -5.44 -13.08
CA ARG A 61 14.05 -4.92 -13.43
C ARG A 61 14.05 -4.12 -14.73
N SER A 62 13.31 -4.58 -15.75
CA SER A 62 13.16 -3.91 -17.05
C SER A 62 12.48 -2.53 -16.99
N HIS A 63 11.82 -2.20 -15.87
CA HIS A 63 11.05 -0.98 -15.68
C HIS A 63 11.55 -0.15 -14.47
N ARG A 64 12.73 -0.49 -13.93
CA ARG A 64 13.39 0.30 -12.89
C ARG A 64 13.95 1.60 -13.48
N ARG A 65 14.26 2.56 -12.60
CA ARG A 65 14.81 3.90 -12.96
C ARG A 65 13.86 4.79 -13.78
N LEU A 66 12.57 4.43 -13.85
CA LEU A 66 11.50 5.24 -14.44
C LEU A 66 10.69 6.04 -13.40
N GLY A 67 11.14 6.09 -12.15
CA GLY A 67 10.45 6.78 -11.05
C GLY A 67 9.15 6.10 -10.57
N LEU A 68 8.84 4.89 -11.04
CA LEU A 68 7.59 4.19 -10.73
C LEU A 68 7.41 3.92 -9.23
N ALA A 69 8.46 3.44 -8.55
CA ALA A 69 8.37 3.13 -7.12
C ALA A 69 8.02 4.37 -6.28
N GLN A 70 8.57 5.53 -6.64
CA GLN A 70 8.24 6.79 -5.98
C GLN A 70 6.78 7.16 -6.20
N LYS A 71 6.31 7.16 -7.46
CA LYS A 71 4.93 7.50 -7.79
C LYS A 71 3.92 6.56 -7.11
N LEU A 72 4.21 5.26 -7.07
CA LEU A 72 3.38 4.27 -6.39
C LEU A 72 3.31 4.54 -4.88
N MET A 73 4.44 4.83 -4.24
CA MET A 73 4.48 5.16 -2.81
C MET A 73 3.76 6.45 -2.48
N ASP A 74 3.89 7.47 -3.32
CA ASP A 74 3.21 8.75 -3.09
C ASP A 74 1.69 8.61 -3.21
N GLN A 75 1.19 7.80 -4.15
CA GLN A 75 -0.24 7.47 -4.24
C GLN A 75 -0.75 6.69 -3.01
N ALA A 76 -0.02 5.64 -2.60
CA ALA A 76 -0.39 4.87 -1.42
C ALA A 76 -0.36 5.74 -0.14
N SER A 77 0.65 6.57 0.04
CA SER A 77 0.79 7.48 1.19
C SER A 77 -0.36 8.48 1.25
N ARG A 78 -0.73 9.05 0.09
CA ARG A 78 -1.90 9.94 0.00
C ARG A 78 -3.18 9.23 0.40
N ALA A 79 -3.41 8.02 -0.10
CA ALA A 79 -4.59 7.23 0.26
C ALA A 79 -4.61 6.87 1.76
N MET A 80 -3.45 6.59 2.38
CA MET A 80 -3.34 6.38 3.83
C MET A 80 -3.78 7.62 4.63
N ILE A 81 -3.41 8.82 4.18
CA ILE A 81 -3.80 10.07 4.82
C ILE A 81 -5.30 10.30 4.65
N GLU A 82 -5.81 10.22 3.42
CA GLU A 82 -7.19 10.59 3.09
C GLU A 82 -8.22 9.64 3.72
N ASN A 83 -7.93 8.33 3.76
CA ASN A 83 -8.89 7.32 4.23
C ASN A 83 -8.72 6.96 5.70
N PHE A 84 -7.51 7.09 6.26
CA PHE A 84 -7.19 6.60 7.61
C PHE A 84 -6.53 7.66 8.50
N ASN A 85 -6.37 8.90 8.02
CA ASN A 85 -5.72 10.00 8.73
C ASN A 85 -4.30 9.62 9.24
N ALA A 86 -3.61 8.74 8.49
CA ALA A 86 -2.32 8.18 8.86
C ALA A 86 -1.28 9.27 9.15
N LYS A 87 -0.48 9.06 10.21
CA LYS A 87 0.54 10.03 10.66
C LYS A 87 1.92 9.73 10.11
N TYR A 88 2.20 8.46 9.88
CA TYR A 88 3.43 7.99 9.28
C TYR A 88 3.16 6.69 8.51
N VAL A 89 4.11 6.31 7.67
CA VAL A 89 4.19 4.99 7.06
C VAL A 89 5.51 4.34 7.47
N SER A 90 5.49 3.04 7.75
CA SER A 90 6.66 2.25 8.12
C SER A 90 6.89 1.09 7.17
N LEU A 91 8.14 0.62 7.10
CA LEU A 91 8.54 -0.55 6.33
C LEU A 91 9.82 -1.15 6.89
N HIS A 92 10.12 -2.36 6.44
CA HIS A 92 11.38 -3.06 6.73
C HIS A 92 12.21 -3.20 5.46
N VAL A 93 13.53 -3.01 5.59
CA VAL A 93 14.47 -3.20 4.47
C VAL A 93 15.74 -3.89 4.93
N ARG A 94 16.17 -4.91 4.17
CA ARG A 94 17.47 -5.57 4.31
C ARG A 94 18.61 -4.57 4.36
N LYS A 95 19.52 -4.70 5.33
CA LYS A 95 20.71 -3.82 5.44
C LYS A 95 21.59 -3.88 4.20
N SER A 96 21.64 -5.02 3.52
CA SER A 96 22.40 -5.21 2.28
C SER A 96 21.76 -4.57 1.04
N ASN A 97 20.46 -4.21 1.07
CA ASN A 97 19.73 -3.72 -0.10
C ASN A 97 19.97 -2.23 -0.36
N ARG A 98 21.17 -1.91 -0.88
CA ARG A 98 21.61 -0.54 -1.19
C ARG A 98 20.66 0.23 -2.13
N ALA A 99 20.02 -0.47 -3.07
CA ALA A 99 19.10 0.16 -4.02
C ALA A 99 17.82 0.63 -3.34
N ALA A 100 17.22 -0.21 -2.49
CA ALA A 100 16.04 0.15 -1.71
C ALA A 100 16.39 1.21 -0.66
N LEU A 101 17.53 1.11 0.02
CA LEU A 101 17.99 2.12 0.98
C LEU A 101 18.13 3.50 0.35
N HIS A 102 18.68 3.58 -0.86
CA HIS A 102 18.75 4.85 -1.60
C HIS A 102 17.36 5.39 -1.95
N LEU A 103 16.44 4.53 -2.43
CA LEU A 103 15.06 4.92 -2.73
C LEU A 103 14.35 5.46 -1.47
N TYR A 104 14.36 4.69 -0.38
CA TYR A 104 13.64 5.04 0.83
C TYR A 104 14.24 6.27 1.52
N SER A 105 15.55 6.31 1.70
CA SER A 105 16.21 7.40 2.42
C SER A 105 16.31 8.68 1.57
N ASN A 106 16.87 8.58 0.37
CA ASN A 106 17.22 9.77 -0.42
C ASN A 106 16.02 10.33 -1.18
N THR A 107 15.21 9.47 -1.78
CA THR A 107 14.07 9.89 -2.62
C THR A 107 12.81 10.09 -1.79
N LEU A 108 12.44 9.10 -0.97
CA LEU A 108 11.17 9.09 -0.25
C LEU A 108 11.25 9.65 1.18
N LYS A 109 12.44 10.04 1.64
CA LYS A 109 12.69 10.69 2.94
C LYS A 109 12.22 9.85 4.14
N PHE A 110 12.31 8.53 4.03
CA PHE A 110 12.24 7.65 5.18
C PHE A 110 13.48 7.84 6.06
N GLN A 111 13.28 7.70 7.36
CA GLN A 111 14.32 7.70 8.37
C GLN A 111 14.39 6.32 9.02
N ILE A 112 15.59 5.86 9.34
CA ILE A 112 15.77 4.62 10.09
C ILE A 112 15.30 4.87 11.52
N SER A 113 14.35 4.08 12.01
CA SER A 113 13.91 4.14 13.41
C SER A 113 14.75 3.21 14.28
N GLU A 114 14.97 1.97 13.83
CA GLU A 114 15.70 0.95 14.58
C GLU A 114 16.31 -0.13 13.67
N VAL A 115 17.18 -0.95 14.26
CA VAL A 115 17.73 -2.14 13.63
C VAL A 115 17.12 -3.36 14.31
N GLU A 116 16.48 -4.20 13.52
CA GLU A 116 15.88 -5.44 13.99
C GLU A 116 16.81 -6.62 13.68
N PRO A 117 17.45 -7.22 14.71
CA PRO A 117 18.42 -8.27 14.49
C PRO A 117 17.76 -9.55 14.00
N LYS A 118 18.35 -10.20 13.00
CA LYS A 118 17.86 -11.48 12.43
C LYS A 118 16.38 -11.47 12.05
N TYR A 119 15.89 -10.35 11.50
CA TYR A 119 14.50 -10.20 11.08
C TYR A 119 14.12 -11.16 9.94
N TYR A 120 15.02 -11.31 8.96
CA TYR A 120 14.77 -12.17 7.80
C TYR A 120 15.11 -13.64 8.10
N ALA A 121 14.47 -14.56 7.38
CA ALA A 121 14.60 -16.01 7.58
C ALA A 121 16.03 -16.56 7.40
N ASP A 122 16.86 -15.87 6.60
CA ASP A 122 18.28 -16.16 6.41
C ASP A 122 19.17 -15.57 7.52
N GLY A 123 18.56 -14.94 8.53
CA GLY A 123 19.24 -14.32 9.66
C GLY A 123 19.77 -12.92 9.36
N GLU A 124 19.47 -12.32 8.20
CA GLU A 124 19.84 -10.94 7.93
C GLU A 124 19.02 -9.98 8.82
N ASP A 125 19.68 -8.96 9.37
CA ASP A 125 19.03 -7.87 10.07
C ASP A 125 18.21 -6.98 9.11
N ALA A 126 17.16 -6.35 9.62
CA ALA A 126 16.41 -5.30 8.92
C ALA A 126 16.68 -3.91 9.53
N TYR A 127 16.60 -2.89 8.68
CA TYR A 127 16.26 -1.55 9.16
C TYR A 127 14.74 -1.40 9.14
N ALA A 128 14.16 -1.10 10.31
CA ALA A 128 12.82 -0.54 10.35
C ALA A 128 12.93 0.95 10.00
N MET A 129 12.14 1.39 9.03
CA MET A 129 12.16 2.76 8.53
C MET A 129 10.78 3.40 8.64
N LYS A 130 10.74 4.70 8.93
CA LYS A 130 9.50 5.49 9.06
C LYS A 130 9.58 6.75 8.21
N ARG A 131 8.48 7.12 7.55
CA ARG A 131 8.28 8.40 6.89
C ARG A 131 7.09 9.10 7.54
N ASP A 132 7.35 10.28 8.11
CA ASP A 132 6.30 11.16 8.61
C ASP A 132 5.44 11.70 7.46
N LEU A 133 4.11 11.71 7.65
CA LEU A 133 3.13 12.13 6.66
C LEU A 133 2.46 13.47 7.00
N ALA A 134 2.82 14.12 8.10
CA ALA A 134 2.19 15.37 8.55
C ALA A 134 2.31 16.48 7.50
N HIS A 135 3.51 16.68 6.93
CA HIS A 135 3.72 17.69 5.89
C HIS A 135 2.84 17.43 4.65
N MET A 136 2.77 16.18 4.19
CA MET A 136 1.92 15.81 3.06
C MET A 136 0.44 16.01 3.41
N ALA A 137 0.02 15.67 4.62
CA ALA A 137 -1.35 15.87 5.08
C ALA A 137 -1.73 17.35 5.13
N ASP A 138 -0.82 18.23 5.53
CA ASP A 138 -1.04 19.67 5.57
C ASP A 138 -1.15 20.26 4.16
N GLU A 139 -0.37 19.77 3.20
CA GLU A 139 -0.50 20.16 1.79
C GLU A 139 -1.86 19.77 1.20
N LEU A 140 -2.36 18.58 1.53
CA LEU A 140 -3.67 18.10 1.06
C LEU A 140 -4.86 18.88 1.65
N ARG A 141 -4.71 19.47 2.85
CA ARG A 141 -5.76 20.27 3.52
C ARG A 141 -5.87 21.70 3.01
N LYS A 142 -4.87 22.22 2.28
CA LYS A 142 -4.89 23.61 1.79
C LYS A 142 -6.01 23.81 0.76
N PRO A 143 -6.96 24.75 1.00
CA PRO A 143 -8.01 25.03 0.04
C PRO A 143 -7.42 25.61 -1.26
N GLY A 144 -7.70 24.97 -2.40
CA GLY A 144 -7.35 25.50 -3.73
C GLY A 144 -6.39 24.66 -4.59
N VAL A 145 -5.81 23.57 -4.07
CA VAL A 145 -5.00 22.64 -4.89
C VAL A 145 -5.93 21.68 -5.64
N ARG A 146 -6.47 22.13 -6.79
CA ARG A 146 -7.02 21.20 -7.79
C ARG A 146 -5.85 20.51 -8.48
N VAL A 147 -5.64 19.22 -8.19
CA VAL A 147 -4.68 18.40 -8.93
C VAL A 147 -5.23 18.16 -10.33
N SER A 148 -4.49 18.60 -11.34
CA SER A 148 -4.75 18.31 -12.76
C SER A 148 -4.76 16.80 -12.98
N GLY A 149 -5.93 16.22 -13.28
CA GLY A 149 -6.01 14.77 -13.55
C GLY A 149 -7.39 14.15 -13.70
N GLN A 150 -8.49 14.90 -13.63
CA GLN A 150 -9.82 14.37 -13.95
C GLN A 150 -10.56 15.35 -14.87
N GLU A 151 -10.56 15.03 -16.17
CA GLU A 151 -11.60 15.53 -17.07
C GLU A 151 -12.92 14.87 -16.66
N ALA A 152 -13.89 15.71 -16.28
CA ALA A 152 -15.26 15.27 -16.02
C ALA A 152 -15.95 14.96 -17.36
N PRO A 153 -16.77 13.89 -17.46
CA PRO A 153 -17.62 13.70 -18.63
C PRO A 153 -18.73 14.75 -18.62
N SER A 154 -18.87 15.47 -19.72
CA SER A 154 -19.92 16.46 -19.98
C SER A 154 -21.27 15.80 -20.29
N GLY A 155 -22.35 16.33 -19.68
CA GLY A 155 -23.76 16.11 -20.04
C GLY A 155 -24.52 15.29 -18.98
N GLN A 156 -25.76 15.60 -18.59
CA GLN A 156 -26.81 16.51 -19.03
C GLN A 156 -27.69 16.86 -17.81
N SER A 157 -28.34 18.02 -17.83
CA SER A 157 -29.38 18.40 -16.86
C SER A 157 -30.59 17.46 -16.90
N PRO A 158 -31.32 17.31 -15.78
CA PRO A 158 -32.76 17.55 -15.88
C PRO A 158 -33.35 18.36 -14.72
N SER A 159 -34.35 19.15 -15.09
CA SER A 159 -35.35 19.83 -14.28
C SER A 159 -36.34 18.86 -13.61
N GLY A 160 -36.86 19.19 -12.43
CA GLY A 160 -38.16 18.67 -11.95
C GLY A 160 -38.33 18.52 -10.44
N SER A 161 -39.00 19.51 -9.84
CA SER A 161 -39.80 19.57 -8.59
C SER A 161 -40.22 18.29 -7.83
N GLY A 162 -40.25 18.39 -6.49
CA GLY A 162 -41.11 17.58 -5.60
C GLY A 162 -40.71 17.61 -4.11
N ASP A 163 -41.63 18.08 -3.26
CA ASP A 163 -41.52 18.32 -1.80
C ASP A 163 -41.31 17.06 -0.92
N GLN A 164 -40.61 17.21 0.22
CA GLN A 164 -41.10 17.00 1.60
C GLN A 164 -39.98 17.03 2.67
N GLU A 165 -40.10 17.96 3.63
CA GLU A 165 -39.57 17.92 5.01
C GLU A 165 -40.43 16.94 5.86
N ARG A 166 -40.07 16.30 7.00
CA ARG A 166 -39.15 16.61 8.11
C ARG A 166 -39.02 15.40 9.09
N GLU A 167 -37.82 15.26 9.69
CA GLU A 167 -37.43 14.92 11.10
C GLU A 167 -37.98 13.72 11.92
N SER A 168 -37.06 12.92 12.52
CA SER A 168 -36.63 12.96 13.95
C SER A 168 -35.72 11.76 14.32
N GLU A 169 -34.48 12.00 14.80
CA GLU A 169 -33.92 11.73 16.17
C GLU A 169 -33.86 10.24 16.60
N ARG A 170 -32.84 9.60 17.24
CA ARG A 170 -31.71 9.90 18.15
C ARG A 170 -30.89 8.58 18.31
N ASP A 171 -29.56 8.58 18.36
CA ASP A 171 -28.67 8.52 19.56
C ASP A 171 -28.02 7.13 19.84
N SER A 172 -26.84 7.20 20.48
CA SER A 172 -25.88 6.18 20.93
C SER A 172 -24.96 5.62 19.83
N GLY A 173 -23.64 5.67 19.93
CA GLY A 173 -22.77 5.74 21.10
C GLY A 173 -21.72 4.65 20.86
N GLY A 174 -20.55 5.01 20.35
CA GLY A 174 -19.53 4.04 19.96
C GLY A 174 -18.14 4.57 20.29
N GLU A 175 -17.59 4.06 21.39
CA GLU A 175 -16.29 4.35 21.93
C GLU A 175 -15.17 4.26 20.88
N SER A 176 -14.35 5.29 20.83
CA SER A 176 -13.09 5.29 20.11
C SER A 176 -12.06 4.47 20.89
N LYS A 177 -11.66 3.32 20.34
CA LYS A 177 -10.42 2.64 20.75
C LYS A 177 -9.60 2.27 19.52
N GLU A 178 -8.45 2.94 19.45
CA GLU A 178 -7.14 2.44 19.02
C GLU A 178 -7.11 1.36 17.94
N LEU A 179 -6.71 1.74 16.73
CA LEU A 179 -6.01 0.85 15.81
C LEU A 179 -4.92 1.64 15.09
N SER A 180 -3.75 1.70 15.72
CA SER A 180 -2.50 2.14 15.08
C SER A 180 -1.50 0.99 15.15
N GLU A 181 -1.57 0.06 14.20
CA GLU A 181 -0.49 -0.88 13.88
C GLU A 181 -0.88 -1.66 12.62
N VAL A 182 -0.45 -1.17 11.45
CA VAL A 182 -0.28 -2.03 10.27
C VAL A 182 1.20 -2.42 10.29
N SER A 183 1.52 -3.40 11.11
CA SER A 183 2.79 -4.14 11.05
C SER A 183 2.56 -5.41 10.25
N GLU A 184 3.42 -5.68 9.27
CA GLU A 184 3.43 -6.94 8.52
C GLU A 184 3.60 -8.12 9.51
N ALA A 185 2.51 -8.79 9.86
CA ALA A 185 2.56 -10.05 10.57
C ALA A 185 2.98 -11.15 9.58
N THR A 186 4.25 -11.54 9.61
CA THR A 186 4.74 -12.77 8.99
C THR A 186 4.42 -13.94 9.90
N GLU A 187 3.33 -14.66 9.63
CA GLU A 187 3.05 -15.95 10.27
C GLU A 187 3.67 -17.06 9.43
N SER A 188 4.79 -17.61 9.90
CA SER A 188 5.37 -18.85 9.38
C SER A 188 4.66 -20.04 10.03
N THR A 189 3.87 -20.79 9.25
CA THR A 189 3.41 -22.12 9.68
C THR A 189 4.21 -23.19 8.95
N ASP A 190 5.28 -23.66 9.60
CA ASP A 190 5.92 -24.93 9.28
C ASP A 190 4.97 -26.08 9.63
N VAL A 191 4.53 -26.83 8.63
CA VAL A 191 3.92 -28.15 8.83
C VAL A 191 5.06 -29.16 8.92
N LYS A 192 5.39 -29.62 10.13
CA LYS A 192 6.22 -30.81 10.34
C LYS A 192 5.45 -32.03 9.85
N ASP A 193 5.87 -32.59 8.72
CA ASP A 193 5.50 -33.93 8.31
C ASP A 193 6.32 -34.92 9.14
N SER A 194 5.73 -35.45 10.21
CA SER A 194 6.33 -36.55 10.98
C SER A 194 6.04 -37.86 10.25
N SER A 195 6.98 -38.29 9.42
CA SER A 195 7.04 -39.70 9.00
C SER A 195 7.44 -40.54 10.21
N SER A 196 6.48 -41.31 10.72
CA SER A 196 6.72 -42.45 11.60
C SER A 196 6.44 -43.72 10.81
N ASP A 197 7.45 -44.28 10.15
CA ASP A 197 7.44 -45.69 9.77
C ASP A 197 8.25 -46.46 10.81
N SER A 198 7.53 -47.23 11.63
CA SER A 198 8.09 -48.27 12.50
C SER A 198 7.82 -49.62 11.83
N GLN A 199 8.92 -50.34 11.58
CA GLN A 199 9.09 -51.81 11.48
C GLN A 199 8.16 -52.62 10.55
#